data_AF-A0A2E4FL40-F1
#
_entry.id   AF-A0A2E4FL40-F1
#
_cell.length_a   1.000
_cell.length_b   1.000
_cell.length_c   1.000
_cell.angle_alpha   90.00
_cell.angle_beta   90.00
_cell.angle_gamma   90.00
#
_symmetry.space_group_name_H-M   'P 1'
#
loop_
_entity.id
_entity.type
_entity.pdbx_description
1 polymer ?
#
loop_
_entity_poly.entity_id
_entity_poly.type
_entity_poly.pdbx_seq_one_letter_code
_entity_poly.pdbx_strand_id
1 'polypeptide(L)'
;MTAHVLRVGRLSQGGGRQATSVDGGASTAAGRGPSCERSAVVQTCQVRLHCCDMRTTRTHMGRLVVGIAGLGVLAILTGPHGRAQERPIASPAGHSATQIGGDVYDPVRGLVGGAWVEVRHGRPIRRGRDIFGLDDYREFLNDGAPVWRAGANQTTRLITEVPLVFGGTTIDAGEYTLFIDLAADPWSFVLSNWPAQVGYDESNREALFGAFEYTSDRDVLRMPMTVETLPWSFDQLSWQFFDVSETGGTLGLFWDATLASVPFTIAK
;
A
#
# COMPACT_ATOMS: atom_id res chain seq x y z
N MET A 1 60.57 26.15 -6.16
CA MET A 1 61.38 25.41 -5.16
C MET A 1 60.97 23.95 -5.22
N THR A 2 61.96 23.12 -5.58
CA THR A 2 62.14 21.70 -5.23
C THR A 2 61.15 20.63 -5.74
N ALA A 3 61.72 19.68 -6.47
CA ALA A 3 61.16 18.46 -7.02
C ALA A 3 61.52 17.22 -6.17
N HIS A 4 60.76 16.13 -6.30
CA HIS A 4 61.11 14.69 -6.16
C HIS A 4 59.84 13.93 -6.63
N VAL A 5 59.75 13.08 -7.68
CA VAL A 5 60.51 11.96 -8.27
C VAL A 5 60.77 10.78 -7.31
N LEU A 6 60.08 9.63 -7.46
CA LEU A 6 60.54 8.37 -8.12
C LEU A 6 59.75 7.09 -7.72
N ARG A 7 59.45 6.26 -8.75
CA ARG A 7 59.36 4.76 -8.89
C ARG A 7 58.53 3.88 -7.91
N VAL A 8 57.59 3.04 -8.37
CA VAL A 8 57.67 1.73 -9.08
C VAL A 8 58.19 0.56 -8.22
N GLY A 9 57.33 -0.46 -8.03
CA GLY A 9 57.68 -1.82 -7.60
C GLY A 9 56.56 -2.82 -7.92
N ARG A 10 56.89 -3.89 -8.62
CA ARG A 10 56.02 -4.94 -9.19
C ARG A 10 56.41 -6.30 -8.58
N LEU A 11 55.48 -7.27 -8.61
CA LEU A 11 55.63 -8.74 -8.57
C LEU A 11 55.83 -9.44 -7.20
N SER A 12 54.97 -10.42 -6.90
CA SER A 12 55.35 -11.85 -6.85
C SER A 12 54.13 -12.78 -6.74
N GLN A 13 54.24 -13.96 -7.38
CA GLN A 13 53.27 -15.05 -7.48
C GLN A 13 53.51 -16.18 -6.45
N GLY A 14 52.50 -17.04 -6.28
CA GLY A 14 52.56 -18.46 -5.84
C GLY A 14 51.17 -18.89 -5.33
N GLY A 15 50.40 -19.83 -5.88
CA GLY A 15 50.69 -21.20 -6.35
C GLY A 15 50.68 -22.16 -5.14
N GLY A 16 49.91 -23.24 -4.97
CA GLY A 16 48.91 -23.99 -5.72
C GLY A 16 48.67 -25.36 -5.01
N ARG A 17 47.75 -26.19 -5.54
CA ARG A 17 47.50 -27.66 -5.35
C ARG A 17 46.43 -28.10 -4.33
N GLN A 18 45.33 -28.72 -4.81
CA GLN A 18 44.98 -30.16 -5.04
C GLN A 18 44.29 -30.78 -3.80
N ALA A 19 43.00 -31.13 -3.82
CA ALA A 19 42.31 -32.26 -4.49
C ALA A 19 42.51 -33.62 -3.80
N THR A 20 41.44 -34.16 -3.20
CA THR A 20 41.17 -35.61 -3.12
C THR A 20 39.66 -35.86 -3.03
N SER A 21 39.17 -36.61 -4.01
CA SER A 21 37.91 -37.34 -4.09
C SER A 21 37.94 -38.58 -3.20
N VAL A 22 36.78 -39.00 -2.68
CA VAL A 22 36.51 -40.42 -2.35
C VAL A 22 35.09 -40.75 -2.82
N ASP A 23 35.02 -41.75 -3.70
CA ASP A 23 33.82 -42.43 -4.20
C ASP A 23 33.17 -43.33 -3.14
N GLY A 24 31.88 -43.65 -3.37
CA GLY A 24 31.39 -45.00 -3.05
C GLY A 24 29.91 -45.12 -2.68
N GLY A 25 29.14 -45.81 -3.54
CA GLY A 25 28.15 -46.78 -3.07
C GLY A 25 26.69 -46.56 -3.47
N ALA A 26 26.28 -47.18 -4.58
CA ALA A 26 24.89 -47.42 -4.93
C ALA A 26 24.28 -48.56 -4.09
N SER A 27 22.99 -48.47 -3.78
CA SER A 27 22.13 -49.66 -3.61
C SER A 27 20.65 -49.33 -3.85
N THR A 28 20.11 -50.01 -4.85
CA THR A 28 18.69 -50.23 -5.17
C THR A 28 17.89 -50.85 -4.01
N ALA A 29 16.65 -50.41 -3.82
CA ALA A 29 15.54 -51.28 -3.42
C ALA A 29 14.19 -50.64 -3.75
N ALA A 30 13.43 -51.32 -4.61
CA ALA A 30 12.03 -51.06 -4.91
C ALA A 30 11.13 -51.49 -3.74
N GLY A 31 10.07 -50.72 -3.46
CA GLY A 31 9.02 -51.09 -2.52
C GLY A 31 7.69 -50.46 -2.93
N ARG A 32 6.70 -51.30 -3.21
CA ARG A 32 5.37 -50.97 -3.73
C ARG A 32 4.38 -50.66 -2.58
N GLY A 33 3.56 -49.61 -2.76
CA GLY A 33 2.17 -49.45 -2.28
C GLY A 33 1.94 -49.21 -0.78
N PRO A 34 0.73 -48.76 -0.35
CA PRO A 34 -0.50 -48.60 -1.12
C PRO A 34 -1.03 -47.16 -1.24
N SER A 35 -1.92 -46.99 -2.22
CA SER A 35 -2.76 -45.82 -2.44
C SER A 35 -3.68 -45.56 -1.25
N CYS A 36 -3.65 -44.33 -0.71
CA CYS A 36 -4.67 -43.86 0.20
C CYS A 36 -5.69 -43.02 -0.59
N GLU A 37 -6.76 -43.67 -1.00
CA GLU A 37 -7.99 -43.04 -1.47
C GLU A 37 -8.54 -42.15 -0.35
N ARG A 38 -8.62 -40.83 -0.57
CA ARG A 38 -9.43 -39.94 0.28
C ARG A 38 -10.53 -39.35 -0.58
N SER A 39 -11.69 -39.98 -0.44
CA SER A 39 -12.97 -39.54 -0.94
C SER A 39 -13.30 -38.17 -0.32
N ALA A 40 -13.49 -37.16 -1.17
CA ALA A 40 -14.00 -35.86 -0.78
C ALA A 40 -15.52 -35.97 -0.59
N VAL A 41 -15.98 -35.99 0.66
CA VAL A 41 -17.39 -35.84 1.00
C VAL A 41 -17.71 -34.34 0.99
N VAL A 42 -18.32 -33.87 -0.10
CA VAL A 42 -18.93 -32.54 -0.19
C VAL A 42 -20.27 -32.61 0.52
N GLN A 43 -20.33 -32.13 1.76
CA GLN A 43 -21.56 -32.04 2.52
C GLN A 43 -22.20 -30.66 2.28
N THR A 44 -23.21 -30.63 1.41
CA THR A 44 -24.08 -29.48 1.19
C THR A 44 -24.97 -29.27 2.42
N CYS A 45 -24.73 -28.17 3.14
CA CYS A 45 -25.57 -27.73 4.25
C CYS A 45 -26.81 -27.03 3.68
N GLN A 46 -27.94 -27.74 3.57
CA GLN A 46 -29.24 -27.14 3.29
C GLN A 46 -29.83 -26.52 4.56
N VAL A 47 -29.91 -25.20 4.60
CA VAL A 47 -30.69 -24.47 5.61
C VAL A 47 -32.16 -24.48 5.20
N ARG A 48 -32.96 -25.14 6.04
CA ARG A 48 -34.41 -25.34 5.93
C ARG A 48 -35.12 -24.09 6.44
N LEU A 49 -35.67 -23.26 5.55
CA LEU A 49 -36.57 -22.16 5.92
C LEU A 49 -37.95 -22.73 6.29
N HIS A 50 -38.35 -22.55 7.55
CA HIS A 50 -39.71 -22.79 8.04
C HIS A 50 -40.63 -21.66 7.54
N CYS A 51 -41.62 -22.01 6.72
CA CYS A 51 -42.79 -21.16 6.48
C CYS A 51 -43.69 -21.20 7.72
N CYS A 52 -43.97 -20.03 8.30
CA CYS A 52 -45.00 -19.86 9.31
C CYS A 52 -46.35 -19.68 8.61
N ASP A 53 -47.26 -20.62 8.87
CA ASP A 53 -48.66 -20.64 8.46
C ASP A 53 -49.47 -19.70 9.36
N MET A 54 -50.13 -18.68 8.80
CA MET A 54 -51.10 -17.87 9.52
C MET A 54 -52.48 -17.94 8.87
N ARG A 55 -53.41 -18.35 9.75
CA ARG A 55 -54.78 -18.75 9.55
C ARG A 55 -55.69 -17.70 8.93
N THR A 56 -56.57 -18.23 8.10
CA THR A 56 -57.85 -17.72 7.61
C THR A 56 -58.79 -17.24 8.73
N THR A 57 -59.38 -16.06 8.56
CA THR A 57 -60.77 -15.81 9.00
C THR A 57 -61.51 -14.98 7.96
N ARG A 58 -62.68 -15.51 7.59
CA ARG A 58 -63.62 -15.03 6.59
C ARG A 58 -64.73 -14.25 7.31
N THR A 59 -65.15 -13.10 6.81
CA THR A 59 -66.46 -12.53 7.17
C THR A 59 -67.04 -11.72 6.01
N HIS A 60 -68.36 -11.62 6.00
CA HIS A 60 -69.25 -11.61 4.86
C HIS A 60 -69.65 -10.21 4.35
N MET A 61 -69.84 -10.13 3.02
CA MET A 61 -71.04 -9.64 2.31
C MET A 61 -71.32 -8.12 2.19
N GLY A 62 -71.48 -7.68 0.94
CA GLY A 62 -72.17 -6.45 0.56
C GLY A 62 -72.03 -6.13 -0.94
N ARG A 63 -73.09 -6.37 -1.73
CA ARG A 63 -73.19 -6.10 -3.18
C ARG A 63 -73.66 -4.66 -3.44
N LEU A 64 -73.18 -4.04 -4.53
CA LEU A 64 -73.85 -3.16 -5.53
C LEU A 64 -72.77 -2.22 -6.12
N VAL A 65 -72.77 -1.68 -7.35
CA VAL A 65 -73.40 -1.84 -8.68
C VAL A 65 -72.80 -0.68 -9.53
N VAL A 66 -72.74 -0.81 -10.86
CA VAL A 66 -72.32 0.19 -11.91
C VAL A 66 -70.81 0.52 -11.93
N GLY A 67 -70.08 0.61 -13.03
CA GLY A 67 -70.35 0.56 -14.47
C GLY A 67 -69.31 1.43 -15.20
N ILE A 68 -68.97 1.02 -16.43
CA ILE A 68 -68.43 1.84 -17.55
C ILE A 68 -66.91 2.12 -17.61
N ALA A 69 -66.36 1.66 -18.74
CA ALA A 69 -65.28 2.19 -19.59
C ALA A 69 -63.86 2.38 -19.01
N GLY A 70 -62.92 1.75 -19.71
CA GLY A 70 -61.52 2.15 -19.66
C GLY A 70 -60.58 1.06 -20.16
N LEU A 71 -60.59 0.78 -21.46
CA LEU A 71 -59.51 0.03 -22.12
C LEU A 71 -58.31 0.98 -22.24
N GLY A 72 -57.68 1.28 -21.10
CA GLY A 72 -56.43 2.01 -21.02
C GLY A 72 -55.29 1.06 -21.31
N VAL A 73 -54.71 1.15 -22.51
CA VAL A 73 -53.43 0.53 -22.83
C VAL A 73 -52.37 1.14 -21.90
N LEU A 74 -52.04 0.43 -20.82
CA LEU A 74 -50.90 0.76 -19.98
C LEU A 74 -49.64 0.38 -20.75
N ALA A 75 -49.14 1.31 -21.56
CA ALA A 75 -47.81 1.24 -22.11
C ALA A 75 -46.82 1.29 -20.96
N ILE A 76 -46.36 0.12 -20.50
CA ILE A 76 -45.24 0.00 -19.57
C ILE A 76 -44.02 0.51 -20.34
N LEU A 77 -43.69 1.79 -20.13
CA LEU A 77 -42.40 2.36 -20.53
C LEU A 77 -41.33 1.62 -19.72
N THR A 78 -40.89 0.46 -20.20
CA THR A 78 -39.62 -0.14 -19.82
C THR A 78 -38.51 0.69 -20.46
N GLY A 79 -38.38 1.93 -19.98
CA GLY A 79 -37.21 2.75 -20.26
C GLY A 79 -35.97 1.97 -19.81
N PRO A 80 -34.89 1.95 -20.60
CA PRO A 80 -33.66 1.31 -20.18
C PRO A 80 -33.25 1.99 -18.87
N HIS A 81 -33.22 1.20 -17.80
CA HIS A 81 -32.63 1.62 -16.54
C HIS A 81 -31.15 1.78 -16.81
N GLY A 82 -30.75 2.95 -17.29
CA GLY A 82 -29.36 3.35 -17.34
C GLY A 82 -28.86 3.27 -15.92
N ARG A 83 -28.09 2.22 -15.59
CA ARG A 83 -27.32 2.22 -14.35
C ARG A 83 -26.41 3.41 -14.43
N ALA A 84 -26.71 4.45 -13.67
CA ALA A 84 -25.78 5.55 -13.47
C ALA A 84 -24.49 4.92 -12.96
N GLN A 85 -23.46 4.93 -13.79
CA GLN A 85 -22.16 4.40 -13.41
C GLN A 85 -21.67 5.24 -12.24
N GLU A 86 -21.35 4.59 -11.12
CA GLU A 86 -20.86 5.27 -9.94
C GLU A 86 -19.58 6.02 -10.31
N ARG A 87 -19.59 7.34 -10.07
CA ARG A 87 -18.47 8.20 -10.45
C ARG A 87 -17.31 7.92 -9.49
N PRO A 88 -16.08 7.77 -9.99
CA PRO A 88 -14.91 7.64 -9.12
C PRO A 88 -14.81 8.84 -8.16
N ILE A 89 -14.41 8.56 -6.92
CA ILE A 89 -14.10 9.60 -5.94
C ILE A 89 -12.93 10.48 -6.41
N ALA A 90 -12.90 11.73 -5.96
CA ALA A 90 -11.94 12.74 -6.43
C ALA A 90 -10.47 12.33 -6.28
N SER A 91 -10.17 11.60 -5.20
CA SER A 91 -8.86 11.04 -4.88
C SER A 91 -9.05 9.59 -4.45
N PRO A 92 -8.80 8.61 -5.35
CA PRO A 92 -8.89 7.19 -5.03
C PRO A 92 -7.95 6.78 -3.90
N ALA A 93 -8.28 5.68 -3.23
CA ALA A 93 -7.36 5.05 -2.28
C ALA A 93 -6.14 4.48 -3.04
N GLY A 94 -4.97 4.68 -2.45
CA GLY A 94 -3.69 4.16 -2.89
C GLY A 94 -3.07 3.22 -1.89
N HIS A 95 -2.45 2.18 -2.42
CA HIS A 95 -1.73 1.17 -1.66
C HIS A 95 -0.53 0.73 -2.48
N SER A 96 0.62 0.73 -1.85
CA SER A 96 1.86 0.23 -2.41
C SER A 96 2.47 -0.70 -1.37
N ALA A 97 2.91 -1.87 -1.80
CA ALA A 97 3.46 -2.87 -0.90
C ALA A 97 4.61 -3.60 -1.60
N THR A 98 5.64 -3.95 -0.84
CA THR A 98 6.72 -4.81 -1.30
C THR A 98 7.13 -5.77 -0.18
N GLN A 99 7.76 -6.87 -0.57
CA GLN A 99 8.49 -7.72 0.36
C GLN A 99 9.95 -7.28 0.38
N ILE A 100 10.56 -7.32 1.56
CA ILE A 100 11.99 -7.09 1.80
C ILE A 100 12.55 -8.22 2.65
N GLY A 101 13.87 -8.41 2.61
CA GLY A 101 14.49 -9.57 3.24
C GLY A 101 14.14 -10.85 2.49
N GLY A 102 14.26 -12.00 3.15
CA GLY A 102 14.17 -13.30 2.49
C GLY A 102 15.34 -13.56 1.54
N ASP A 103 15.75 -14.81 1.43
CA ASP A 103 16.91 -15.25 0.65
C ASP A 103 16.54 -16.21 -0.48
N VAL A 104 15.29 -16.69 -0.51
CA VAL A 104 14.81 -17.70 -1.46
C VAL A 104 13.50 -17.27 -2.11
N TYR A 105 13.52 -17.18 -3.43
CA TYR A 105 12.30 -17.05 -4.24
C TYR A 105 11.76 -18.42 -4.64
N ASP A 106 10.56 -18.75 -4.14
CA ASP A 106 9.81 -19.95 -4.52
C ASP A 106 8.72 -19.56 -5.55
N PRO A 107 8.65 -20.17 -6.75
CA PRO A 107 7.68 -19.78 -7.79
C PRO A 107 6.20 -19.92 -7.41
N VAL A 108 5.87 -20.69 -6.36
CA VAL A 108 4.50 -20.91 -5.88
C VAL A 108 4.22 -20.07 -4.63
N ARG A 109 5.21 -19.96 -3.73
CA ARG A 109 5.04 -19.27 -2.44
C ARG A 109 5.48 -17.81 -2.44
N GLY A 110 6.21 -17.36 -3.46
CA GLY A 110 6.85 -16.05 -3.49
C GLY A 110 8.15 -16.02 -2.70
N LEU A 111 8.52 -14.85 -2.18
CA LEU A 111 9.72 -14.67 -1.37
C LEU A 111 9.54 -15.30 0.02
N VAL A 112 10.31 -16.34 0.32
CA VAL A 112 10.25 -17.08 1.58
C VAL A 112 11.08 -16.35 2.63
N GLY A 113 10.50 -16.14 3.81
CA GLY A 113 11.18 -15.43 4.91
C GLY A 113 11.27 -13.91 4.72
N GLY A 114 10.66 -13.37 3.66
CA GLY A 114 10.50 -11.94 3.48
C GLY A 114 9.43 -11.37 4.40
N ALA A 115 9.52 -10.06 4.63
CA ALA A 115 8.57 -9.28 5.43
C ALA A 115 7.96 -8.17 4.58
N TRP A 116 6.71 -7.80 4.86
CA TRP A 116 6.00 -6.77 4.13
C TRP A 116 6.31 -5.36 4.65
N VAL A 117 6.42 -4.42 3.71
CA VAL A 117 6.34 -2.98 3.96
C VAL A 117 5.28 -2.40 3.03
N GLU A 118 4.38 -1.60 3.59
CA GLU A 118 3.24 -1.02 2.89
C GLU A 118 3.17 0.50 3.10
N VAL A 119 2.70 1.22 2.09
CA VAL A 119 2.24 2.61 2.22
C VAL A 119 0.79 2.73 1.79
N ARG A 120 -0.06 3.21 2.70
CA ARG A 120 -1.47 3.54 2.45
C ARG A 120 -1.62 5.04 2.35
N HIS A 121 -2.21 5.52 1.26
CA HIS A 121 -2.30 6.96 0.98
C HIS A 121 -3.53 7.28 0.12
N GLY A 122 -4.00 8.52 0.15
CA GLY A 122 -4.89 9.02 -0.91
C GLY A 122 -4.08 9.46 -2.13
N ARG A 123 -4.63 9.27 -3.34
CA ARG A 123 -3.97 9.57 -4.62
C ARG A 123 -4.58 10.80 -5.30
N PRO A 124 -4.29 12.04 -4.84
CA PRO A 124 -4.76 13.24 -5.53
C PRO A 124 -4.22 13.30 -6.95
N ILE A 125 -5.05 13.85 -7.84
CA ILE A 125 -4.77 13.95 -9.27
C ILE A 125 -4.44 15.41 -9.63
N ARG A 126 -3.45 15.61 -10.52
CA ARG A 126 -3.02 16.94 -10.96
C ARG A 126 -4.12 17.70 -11.66
N ARG A 127 -4.86 17.05 -12.55
CA ARG A 127 -5.91 17.69 -13.39
C ARG A 127 -5.35 18.91 -14.15
N GLY A 128 -4.13 18.78 -14.66
CA GLY A 128 -3.45 19.84 -15.42
C GLY A 128 -2.87 20.99 -14.59
N ARG A 129 -2.94 20.93 -13.24
CA ARG A 129 -2.29 21.93 -12.37
C ARG A 129 -0.78 21.71 -12.30
N ASP A 130 -0.03 22.81 -12.27
CA ASP A 130 1.34 22.82 -11.75
C ASP A 130 1.26 22.73 -10.23
N ILE A 131 1.79 21.65 -9.66
CA ILE A 131 1.65 21.36 -8.24
C ILE A 131 2.69 22.08 -7.40
N PHE A 132 3.93 22.15 -7.87
CA PHE A 132 5.08 22.63 -7.07
C PHE A 132 5.70 23.92 -7.62
N GLY A 133 5.24 24.42 -8.76
CA GLY A 133 5.73 25.67 -9.36
C GLY A 133 5.03 26.95 -8.88
N LEU A 134 3.97 26.86 -8.06
CA LEU A 134 3.31 28.02 -7.46
C LEU A 134 4.08 28.49 -6.22
N ASP A 135 4.28 29.80 -6.03
CA ASP A 135 5.04 30.35 -4.89
C ASP A 135 4.51 29.90 -3.52
N ASP A 136 3.21 29.65 -3.42
CA ASP A 136 2.48 29.26 -2.21
C ASP A 136 2.07 27.78 -2.19
N TYR A 137 2.69 26.93 -3.03
CA TYR A 137 2.36 25.49 -3.08
C TYR A 137 2.39 24.82 -1.69
N ARG A 138 3.33 25.24 -0.83
CA ARG A 138 3.51 24.70 0.52
C ARG A 138 2.26 24.91 1.36
N GLU A 139 1.72 26.13 1.36
CA GLU A 139 0.52 26.49 2.12
C GLU A 139 -0.69 25.71 1.60
N PHE A 140 -0.86 25.64 0.28
CA PHE A 140 -1.95 24.90 -0.35
C PHE A 140 -1.91 23.39 -0.08
N LEU A 141 -0.72 22.78 -0.09
CA LEU A 141 -0.58 21.34 0.17
C LEU A 141 -0.72 21.01 1.66
N ASN A 142 -0.21 21.89 2.53
CA ASN A 142 -0.33 21.76 3.98
C ASN A 142 -1.77 21.93 4.47
N ASP A 143 -2.59 22.75 3.79
CA ASP A 143 -4.01 22.92 4.13
C ASP A 143 -4.20 23.37 5.59
N GLY A 144 -3.36 24.32 6.03
CA GLY A 144 -3.33 24.85 7.40
C GLY A 144 -2.60 23.98 8.44
N ALA A 145 -2.13 22.79 8.08
CA ALA A 145 -1.28 21.97 8.95
C ALA A 145 0.20 22.41 8.89
N PRO A 146 1.03 22.14 9.91
CA PRO A 146 2.46 22.47 9.86
C PRO A 146 3.27 21.52 8.96
N VAL A 147 2.71 20.37 8.57
CA VAL A 147 3.32 19.38 7.68
C VAL A 147 2.32 18.90 6.63
N TRP A 148 2.82 18.46 5.49
CA TRP A 148 2.00 17.92 4.41
C TRP A 148 1.75 16.42 4.62
N ARG A 149 0.48 16.02 4.58
CA ARG A 149 0.04 14.60 4.70
C ARG A 149 0.49 13.67 3.58
N ALA A 150 1.23 14.11 2.56
CA ALA A 150 1.75 13.15 1.60
C ALA A 150 0.71 12.54 0.65
N GLY A 151 -0.50 13.14 0.54
CA GLY A 151 -1.68 12.48 -0.03
C GLY A 151 -2.98 13.27 0.13
N ALA A 152 -4.13 12.58 0.12
CA ALA A 152 -5.46 13.19 0.25
C ALA A 152 -6.38 12.41 1.19
N ASN A 153 -7.31 13.14 1.84
CA ASN A 153 -8.27 12.59 2.81
C ASN A 153 -7.57 12.02 4.06
N GLN A 154 -7.50 10.69 4.17
CA GLN A 154 -6.87 9.99 5.30
C GLN A 154 -5.36 10.30 5.36
N THR A 155 -4.82 10.27 6.57
CA THR A 155 -3.37 10.39 6.82
C THR A 155 -2.61 9.26 6.11
N THR A 156 -1.50 9.61 5.46
CA THR A 156 -0.62 8.61 4.85
C THR A 156 0.03 7.77 5.94
N ARG A 157 0.11 6.46 5.71
CA ARG A 157 0.64 5.51 6.69
C ARG A 157 1.70 4.62 6.08
N LEU A 158 2.77 4.41 6.83
CA LEU A 158 3.77 3.38 6.59
C LEU A 158 3.51 2.22 7.56
N ILE A 159 3.37 1.01 7.04
CA ILE A 159 3.21 -0.21 7.84
C ILE A 159 4.37 -1.12 7.52
N THR A 160 5.01 -1.69 8.54
CA THR A 160 6.14 -2.60 8.35
C THR A 160 6.10 -3.76 9.33
N GLU A 161 6.37 -4.96 8.83
CA GLU A 161 6.41 -6.20 9.63
C GLU A 161 7.77 -6.43 10.32
N VAL A 162 8.80 -5.64 9.98
CA VAL A 162 10.15 -5.76 10.54
C VAL A 162 10.68 -4.38 10.93
N PRO A 163 11.62 -4.30 11.89
CA PRO A 163 12.27 -3.03 12.19
C PRO A 163 13.04 -2.49 10.97
N LEU A 164 12.89 -1.21 10.69
CA LEU A 164 13.56 -0.51 9.58
C LEU A 164 14.52 0.55 10.12
N VAL A 165 15.51 0.91 9.32
CA VAL A 165 16.44 2.01 9.61
C VAL A 165 16.31 3.08 8.53
N PHE A 166 16.00 4.30 8.95
CA PHE A 166 15.94 5.50 8.11
C PHE A 166 16.94 6.52 8.63
N GLY A 167 17.90 6.94 7.80
CA GLY A 167 18.86 7.99 8.18
C GLY A 167 19.67 7.68 9.46
N GLY A 168 19.84 6.40 9.81
CA GLY A 168 20.51 5.96 11.04
C GLY A 168 19.58 5.76 12.24
N THR A 169 18.31 6.13 12.15
CA THR A 169 17.30 5.87 13.21
C THR A 169 16.57 4.58 12.93
N THR A 170 16.59 3.66 13.90
CA THR A 170 15.79 2.43 13.87
C THR A 170 14.35 2.72 14.32
N ILE A 171 13.38 2.20 13.57
CA ILE A 171 11.96 2.14 13.94
C ILE A 171 11.56 0.67 14.09
N ASP A 172 10.72 0.37 15.07
CA ASP A 172 10.20 -0.99 15.29
C ASP A 172 9.16 -1.36 14.23
N ALA A 173 8.87 -2.66 14.11
CA ALA A 173 7.72 -3.14 13.33
C ALA A 173 6.42 -2.52 13.85
N GLY A 174 5.56 -2.04 12.95
CA GLY A 174 4.34 -1.34 13.33
C GLY A 174 3.76 -0.46 12.23
N GLU A 175 2.79 0.37 12.62
CA GLU A 175 2.15 1.38 11.77
C GLU A 175 2.54 2.77 12.26
N TYR A 176 3.00 3.60 11.32
CA TYR A 176 3.39 4.99 11.55
C TYR A 176 2.62 5.91 10.61
N THR A 177 2.32 7.12 11.06
CA THR A 177 1.86 8.18 10.16
C THR A 177 3.06 8.85 9.50
N LEU A 178 2.90 9.19 8.22
CA LEU A 178 3.95 9.67 7.35
C LEU A 178 3.60 11.06 6.83
N PHE A 179 4.53 12.00 6.97
CA PHE A 179 4.40 13.37 6.49
C PHE A 179 5.64 13.83 5.73
N ILE A 180 5.48 14.94 5.01
CA ILE A 180 6.58 15.70 4.44
C ILE A 180 6.54 17.11 5.03
N ASP A 181 7.65 17.55 5.57
CA ASP A 181 7.88 18.95 5.88
C ASP A 181 8.42 19.65 4.63
N LEU A 182 7.52 20.37 3.97
CA LEU A 182 7.81 21.15 2.77
C LEU A 182 8.55 22.45 3.09
N ALA A 183 8.58 22.91 4.35
CA ALA A 183 9.27 24.14 4.73
C ALA A 183 10.80 23.98 4.67
N ALA A 184 11.28 22.76 4.93
CA ALA A 184 12.69 22.38 4.83
C ALA A 184 13.22 22.44 3.39
N ASP A 185 14.52 22.71 3.25
CA ASP A 185 15.24 22.66 1.98
C ASP A 185 16.55 21.83 2.13
N PRO A 186 16.63 20.63 1.51
CA PRO A 186 15.56 19.93 0.79
C PRO A 186 14.39 19.53 1.73
N TRP A 187 13.28 19.09 1.16
CA TRP A 187 12.12 18.60 1.92
C TRP A 187 12.53 17.53 2.94
N SER A 188 11.84 17.47 4.07
CA SER A 188 12.12 16.48 5.11
C SER A 188 11.02 15.43 5.22
N PHE A 189 11.42 14.16 5.25
CA PHE A 189 10.58 13.01 5.55
C PHE A 189 10.36 12.91 7.06
N VAL A 190 9.11 12.72 7.47
CA VAL A 190 8.71 12.65 8.87
C VAL A 190 7.90 11.38 9.11
N LEU A 191 8.31 10.58 10.09
CA LEU A 191 7.47 9.51 10.66
C LEU A 191 7.05 9.87 12.06
N SER A 192 5.81 9.55 12.41
CA SER A 192 5.21 9.89 13.69
C SER A 192 4.34 8.76 14.24
N ASN A 193 4.22 8.72 15.56
CA ASN A 193 3.34 7.82 16.31
C ASN A 193 1.93 8.40 16.51
N TRP A 194 1.57 9.48 15.81
CA TRP A 194 0.18 9.92 15.74
C TRP A 194 -0.70 8.81 15.17
N PRO A 195 -1.82 8.42 15.82
CA PRO A 195 -2.79 7.51 15.23
C PRO A 195 -3.48 8.16 14.03
N ALA A 196 -3.91 7.35 13.04
CA ALA A 196 -4.69 7.83 11.90
C ALA A 196 -6.16 7.45 12.03
N GLN A 197 -7.05 8.34 11.61
CA GLN A 197 -8.47 8.06 11.51
C GLN A 197 -8.79 7.23 10.25
N VAL A 198 -9.66 6.21 10.40
CA VAL A 198 -10.16 5.40 9.28
C VAL A 198 -11.30 6.11 8.54
N GLY A 199 -11.97 7.05 9.17
CA GLY A 199 -12.96 7.94 8.56
C GLY A 199 -12.94 9.27 9.29
N TYR A 200 -13.38 10.34 8.63
CA TYR A 200 -13.39 11.66 9.26
C TYR A 200 -14.36 11.68 10.45
N ASP A 201 -13.82 11.96 11.63
CA ASP A 201 -14.54 12.24 12.87
C ASP A 201 -13.93 13.49 13.51
N GLU A 202 -14.63 14.61 13.36
CA GLU A 202 -14.24 15.92 13.93
C GLU A 202 -14.11 15.89 15.45
N SER A 203 -14.85 15.00 16.13
CA SER A 203 -14.80 14.91 17.59
C SER A 203 -13.57 14.18 18.11
N ASN A 204 -12.91 13.38 17.26
CA ASN A 204 -11.72 12.62 17.61
C ASN A 204 -10.46 13.43 17.36
N ARG A 205 -9.94 14.07 18.41
CA ARG A 205 -8.69 14.84 18.38
C ARG A 205 -7.46 14.03 18.77
N GLU A 206 -7.63 12.74 19.06
CA GLU A 206 -6.55 11.84 19.48
C GLU A 206 -5.92 11.08 18.30
N ALA A 207 -6.56 11.15 17.12
CA ALA A 207 -6.10 10.58 15.86
C ALA A 207 -6.26 11.59 14.73
N LEU A 208 -5.38 11.54 13.74
CA LEU A 208 -5.33 12.49 12.63
C LEU A 208 -6.24 12.07 11.48
N PHE A 209 -6.99 13.03 10.95
CA PHE A 209 -7.48 12.96 9.58
C PHE A 209 -6.65 13.92 8.72
N GLY A 210 -5.83 13.39 7.82
CA GLY A 210 -4.85 14.21 7.13
C GLY A 210 -3.71 14.61 8.07
N ALA A 211 -3.58 15.89 8.40
CA ALA A 211 -2.52 16.41 9.28
C ALA A 211 -2.97 17.53 10.24
N PHE A 212 -4.28 17.75 10.41
CA PHE A 212 -4.81 18.97 11.04
C PHE A 212 -4.44 19.13 12.53
N GLU A 213 -4.42 18.05 13.30
CA GLU A 213 -4.08 18.05 14.74
C GLU A 213 -2.61 17.69 14.99
N TYR A 214 -1.81 17.58 13.93
CA TYR A 214 -0.42 17.17 14.04
C TYR A 214 0.36 18.13 14.94
N THR A 215 1.18 17.54 15.80
CA THR A 215 2.24 18.20 16.57
C THR A 215 3.48 17.32 16.55
N SER A 216 4.66 17.93 16.61
CA SER A 216 5.94 17.24 16.42
C SER A 216 6.43 16.46 17.64
N ASP A 217 5.74 16.53 18.77
CA ASP A 217 6.07 15.80 20.00
C ASP A 217 5.95 14.28 19.87
N ARG A 218 5.23 13.79 18.84
CA ARG A 218 5.11 12.37 18.51
C ARG A 218 5.97 11.94 17.32
N ASP A 219 6.81 12.82 16.78
CA ASP A 219 7.74 12.46 15.71
C ASP A 219 8.72 11.38 16.22
N VAL A 220 8.87 10.32 15.43
CA VAL A 220 9.85 9.25 15.66
C VAL A 220 11.17 9.60 14.98
N LEU A 221 11.09 10.15 13.76
CA LEU A 221 12.26 10.67 13.06
C LEU A 221 11.87 11.74 12.07
N ARG A 222 12.87 12.58 11.76
CA ARG A 222 12.85 13.55 10.67
C ARG A 222 14.20 13.49 9.96
N MET A 223 14.17 13.33 8.64
CA MET A 223 15.40 13.27 7.83
C MET A 223 15.23 13.99 6.50
N PRO A 224 16.30 14.57 5.92
CA PRO A 224 16.23 15.17 4.60
C PRO A 224 15.92 14.11 3.53
N MET A 225 15.15 14.50 2.53
CA MET A 225 14.86 13.71 1.33
C MET A 225 15.80 14.11 0.19
N THR A 226 16.04 13.19 -0.73
CA THR A 226 16.55 13.53 -2.05
C THR A 226 15.38 13.96 -2.93
N VAL A 227 15.42 15.18 -3.48
CA VAL A 227 14.36 15.72 -4.35
C VAL A 227 14.90 15.95 -5.75
N GLU A 228 14.23 15.40 -6.76
CA GLU A 228 14.66 15.40 -8.15
C GLU A 228 13.50 15.77 -9.09
N THR A 229 13.86 16.44 -10.19
CA THR A 229 12.92 16.68 -11.29
C THR A 229 13.07 15.60 -12.36
N LEU A 230 11.98 14.91 -12.64
CA LEU A 230 11.89 13.85 -13.64
C LEU A 230 11.59 14.43 -15.03
N PRO A 231 12.01 13.74 -16.12
CA PRO A 231 11.69 14.18 -17.48
C PRO A 231 10.27 13.81 -17.94
N TRP A 232 9.47 13.21 -17.06
CA TRP A 232 8.05 12.91 -17.25
C TRP A 232 7.26 13.27 -15.98
N SER A 233 5.96 13.49 -16.14
CA SER A 233 5.07 13.91 -15.05
C SER A 233 4.10 12.80 -14.65
N PHE A 234 3.92 12.59 -13.35
CA PHE A 234 2.93 11.69 -12.77
C PHE A 234 1.62 12.43 -12.46
N ASP A 235 0.53 12.01 -13.10
CA ASP A 235 -0.80 12.61 -12.89
C ASP A 235 -1.36 12.33 -11.49
N GLN A 236 -1.13 11.12 -10.98
CA GLN A 236 -1.59 10.70 -9.65
C GLN A 236 -0.40 10.67 -8.69
N LEU A 237 -0.56 11.33 -7.53
CA LEU A 237 0.38 11.15 -6.43
C LEU A 237 0.49 9.67 -6.10
N SER A 238 1.72 9.17 -6.04
CA SER A 238 1.99 7.76 -5.77
C SER A 238 3.20 7.63 -4.85
N TRP A 239 3.05 6.85 -3.78
CA TRP A 239 4.20 6.31 -3.05
C TRP A 239 4.63 5.00 -3.68
N GLN A 240 5.92 4.77 -3.86
CA GLN A 240 6.43 3.52 -4.43
C GLN A 240 7.74 3.11 -3.78
N PHE A 241 7.99 1.80 -3.80
CA PHE A 241 9.28 1.21 -3.44
C PHE A 241 10.07 0.91 -4.70
N PHE A 242 11.34 1.27 -4.73
CA PHE A 242 12.28 0.94 -5.81
C PHE A 242 13.66 0.62 -5.25
N ASP A 243 14.52 0.03 -6.08
CA ASP A 243 15.83 -0.50 -5.68
C ASP A 243 15.78 -1.45 -4.47
N VAL A 244 14.72 -2.25 -4.40
CA VAL A 244 14.49 -3.20 -3.31
C VAL A 244 15.45 -4.38 -3.41
N SER A 245 16.06 -4.73 -2.28
CA SER A 245 17.00 -5.84 -2.10
C SER A 245 16.73 -6.59 -0.78
N GLU A 246 17.50 -7.63 -0.52
CA GLU A 246 17.46 -8.39 0.75
C GLU A 246 17.74 -7.52 1.99
N THR A 247 18.37 -6.35 1.81
CA THR A 247 18.81 -5.50 2.93
C THR A 247 18.00 -4.23 3.12
N GLY A 248 17.10 -3.90 2.19
CA GLY A 248 16.41 -2.61 2.18
C GLY A 248 15.98 -2.16 0.79
N GLY A 249 15.72 -0.86 0.65
CA GLY A 249 15.38 -0.24 -0.62
C GLY A 249 15.20 1.26 -0.50
N THR A 250 14.50 1.85 -1.47
CA THR A 250 14.17 3.28 -1.48
C THR A 250 12.65 3.45 -1.49
N LEU A 251 12.16 4.30 -0.58
CA LEU A 251 10.78 4.77 -0.60
C LEU A 251 10.73 6.14 -1.28
N GLY A 252 9.90 6.29 -2.30
CA GLY A 252 9.73 7.58 -2.98
C GLY A 252 8.28 8.00 -3.17
N LEU A 253 8.09 9.31 -3.12
CA LEU A 253 6.89 10.03 -3.51
C LEU A 253 7.07 10.53 -4.95
N PHE A 254 6.11 10.20 -5.81
CA PHE A 254 6.00 10.70 -7.17
C PHE A 254 4.75 11.56 -7.29
N TRP A 255 4.88 12.82 -7.68
CA TRP A 255 3.74 13.62 -8.15
C TRP A 255 4.23 14.75 -9.04
N ASP A 256 3.49 15.03 -10.10
CA ASP A 256 4.00 15.87 -11.18
C ASP A 256 5.36 15.35 -11.68
N ALA A 257 6.25 16.23 -12.10
CA ALA A 257 7.63 15.91 -12.45
C ALA A 257 8.54 15.82 -11.21
N THR A 258 8.01 15.67 -9.99
CA THR A 258 8.84 15.60 -8.76
C THR A 258 8.92 14.18 -8.22
N LEU A 259 10.15 13.75 -7.92
CA LEU A 259 10.48 12.59 -7.09
C LEU A 259 11.11 13.09 -5.80
N ALA A 260 10.52 12.75 -4.65
CA ALA A 260 11.17 12.91 -3.35
C ALA A 260 11.37 11.53 -2.72
N SER A 261 12.59 11.19 -2.30
CA SER A 261 12.92 9.84 -1.85
C SER A 261 13.78 9.77 -0.59
N VAL A 262 13.66 8.65 0.14
CA VAL A 262 14.50 8.28 1.28
C VAL A 262 14.92 6.81 1.18
N PRO A 263 16.20 6.49 1.43
CA PRO A 263 16.64 5.10 1.55
C PRO A 263 16.25 4.52 2.92
N PHE A 264 16.04 3.22 2.95
CA PHE A 264 15.83 2.46 4.19
C PHE A 264 16.52 1.10 4.13
N THR A 265 16.88 0.57 5.30
CA THR A 265 17.39 -0.79 5.45
C THR A 265 16.61 -1.57 6.50
N ILE A 266 16.71 -2.90 6.47
CA ILE A 266 16.22 -3.74 7.57
C ILE A 266 17.19 -3.62 8.74
N ALA A 267 16.69 -3.44 9.97
CA ALA A 267 17.54 -3.46 11.14
C ALA A 267 18.12 -4.87 11.36
N LYS A 268 19.40 -4.94 11.74
CA LYS A 268 20.09 -6.21 12.02
C LYS A 268 19.83 -6.72 13.43
#